data_AF-A0A924LJT0-F1
#
_entry.id   AF-A0A924LJT0-F1
#
_cell.length_a   1.000
_cell.length_b   1.000
_cell.length_c   1.000
_cell.angle_alpha   90.00
_cell.angle_beta   90.00
_cell.angle_gamma   90.00
#
_symmetry.space_group_name_H-M   'P 1'
#
loop_
_entity.id
_entity.type
_entity.pdbx_description
1 polymer ?
#
loop_
_entity_poly.entity_id
_entity_poly.type
_entity_poly.pdbx_seq_one_letter_code
_entity_poly.pdbx_strand_id
1 'polypeptide(L)'
;MNFLSSILIDLQAVIAAGAARDRRLTVLLVAVWGRVARMRARLERLVALWRAGKLPKARLRRAARVRAARVVPPVRFPTIPGWLRHRLGHDVSACASQLQHALTEAECAAFLAAVPQAGRILRPLLRMLTPDAVPELIRLVRPAVIRVVAAGLIPTGVGAVMPGCENFEG
;
A
#
# COMPACT_ATOMS: atom_id res chain seq x y z
N MET A 1 6.71 12.53 6.59
CA MET A 1 6.00 12.00 5.37
C MET A 1 6.77 11.97 4.05
N ASN A 2 7.90 12.67 3.85
CA ASN A 2 8.68 12.57 2.59
C ASN A 2 9.17 11.15 2.30
N PHE A 3 9.39 10.36 3.36
CA PHE A 3 9.81 8.96 3.31
C PHE A 3 8.89 8.06 2.47
N LEU A 4 7.56 8.22 2.57
CA LEU A 4 6.60 7.47 1.73
C LEU A 4 6.80 7.76 0.24
N SER A 5 7.14 9.00 -0.12
CA SER A 5 7.34 9.37 -1.52
C SER A 5 8.64 8.78 -2.06
N SER A 6 9.70 8.75 -1.25
CA SER A 6 10.97 8.10 -1.58
C SER A 6 10.78 6.60 -1.85
N ILE A 7 10.10 5.87 -0.97
CA ILE A 7 9.83 4.43 -1.17
C ILE A 7 9.05 4.16 -2.47
N LEU A 8 8.11 5.04 -2.81
CA LEU A 8 7.34 4.91 -4.05
C LEU A 8 8.18 5.23 -5.30
N ILE A 9 9.21 6.08 -5.19
CA ILE A 9 10.19 6.34 -6.25
C ILE A 9 11.09 5.11 -6.43
N ASP A 10 11.61 4.55 -5.34
CA ASP A 10 12.46 3.37 -5.38
C ASP A 10 11.70 2.18 -5.99
N LEU A 11 10.44 1.99 -5.60
CA LEU A 11 9.59 0.99 -6.21
C LEU A 11 9.37 1.22 -7.71
N GLN A 12 9.23 2.48 -8.15
CA GLN A 12 9.13 2.81 -9.58
C GLN A 12 10.42 2.45 -10.33
N ALA A 13 11.58 2.72 -9.75
CA ALA A 13 12.87 2.37 -10.34
C ALA A 13 13.00 0.85 -10.49
N VAL A 14 12.64 0.08 -9.47
CA VAL A 14 12.63 -1.39 -9.51
C VAL A 14 11.67 -1.92 -10.57
N ILE A 15 10.46 -1.36 -10.70
CA ILE A 15 9.50 -1.77 -11.73
C ILE A 15 10.03 -1.45 -13.14
N ALA A 16 10.66 -0.28 -13.32
CA ALA A 16 11.24 0.11 -14.60
C ALA A 16 12.40 -0.81 -15.01
N ALA A 17 13.28 -1.15 -14.06
CA ALA A 17 14.34 -2.13 -14.27
C ALA A 17 13.78 -3.52 -14.63
N GLY A 18 12.71 -3.96 -13.95
CA GLY A 18 12.00 -5.19 -14.30
C GLY A 18 11.39 -5.18 -15.71
N ALA A 19 10.81 -4.05 -16.12
CA ALA A 19 10.21 -3.90 -17.44
C ALA A 19 11.23 -3.99 -18.59
N ALA A 20 12.48 -3.58 -18.33
CA ALA A 20 13.59 -3.72 -19.25
C ALA A 20 14.13 -5.17 -19.34
N ARG A 21 13.97 -5.97 -18.28
CA ARG A 21 14.47 -7.36 -18.19
C ARG A 21 13.52 -8.38 -18.83
N ASP A 22 12.20 -8.20 -18.70
CA ASP A 22 11.20 -9.15 -19.22
C ASP A 22 10.25 -8.49 -20.23
N ARG A 23 10.54 -8.70 -21.53
CA ARG A 23 9.73 -8.19 -22.65
C ARG A 23 8.28 -8.67 -22.63
N ARG A 24 8.00 -9.85 -22.07
CA ARG A 24 6.64 -10.42 -22.00
C ARG A 24 5.79 -9.68 -20.97
N LEU A 25 6.42 -9.13 -19.94
CA LEU A 25 5.76 -8.39 -18.86
C LEU A 25 5.85 -6.87 -19.02
N THR A 26 6.59 -6.34 -20.00
CA THR A 26 6.80 -4.89 -20.18
C THR A 26 5.50 -4.09 -20.16
N VAL A 27 4.47 -4.49 -20.92
CA VAL A 27 3.18 -3.77 -20.95
C VAL A 27 2.51 -3.76 -19.57
N LEU A 28 2.54 -4.88 -18.86
CA LEU A 28 1.99 -4.99 -17.52
C LEU A 28 2.79 -4.14 -16.52
N LEU A 29 4.11 -4.21 -16.55
CA LEU A 29 5.00 -3.48 -15.66
C LEU A 29 4.96 -1.97 -15.89
N VAL A 30 4.85 -1.51 -17.15
CA VAL A 30 4.59 -0.10 -17.49
C VAL A 30 3.24 0.35 -16.95
N ALA A 31 2.19 -0.49 -17.05
CA ALA A 31 0.89 -0.18 -16.48
C ALA A 31 0.91 -0.11 -14.94
N VAL A 32 1.69 -0.98 -14.28
CA VAL A 32 1.94 -0.90 -12.82
C VAL A 32 2.71 0.37 -12.49
N TRP A 33 3.79 0.68 -13.20
CA TRP A 33 4.59 1.88 -13.00
C TRP A 33 3.72 3.14 -13.06
N GLY A 34 2.91 3.30 -14.12
CA GLY A 34 2.00 4.43 -14.27
C GLY A 34 0.87 4.44 -13.22
N ARG A 35 0.51 3.29 -12.66
CA ARG A 35 -0.41 3.21 -11.52
C ARG A 35 0.25 3.71 -10.24
N VAL A 36 1.48 3.28 -9.95
CA VAL A 36 2.26 3.72 -8.77
C VAL A 36 2.54 5.22 -8.84
N ALA A 37 2.90 5.76 -10.01
CA ALA A 37 3.09 7.19 -10.22
C ALA A 37 1.84 8.01 -9.89
N ARG A 38 0.67 7.56 -10.37
CA ARG A 38 -0.61 8.20 -10.04
C ARG A 38 -0.96 8.11 -8.55
N MET A 39 -0.64 6.98 -7.90
CA MET A 39 -0.83 6.81 -6.45
C MET A 39 0.05 7.79 -5.67
N ARG A 40 1.35 7.88 -6.00
CA ARG A 40 2.30 8.81 -5.40
C ARG A 40 1.82 10.25 -5.51
N ALA A 41 1.54 10.73 -6.73
CA ALA A 41 1.10 12.11 -6.95
C ALA A 41 -0.19 12.44 -6.19
N ARG A 42 -1.11 11.46 -6.06
CA ARG A 42 -2.34 11.65 -5.30
C ARG A 42 -2.09 11.69 -3.79
N LEU A 43 -1.17 10.88 -3.29
CA LEU A 43 -0.79 10.89 -1.87
C LEU A 43 -0.09 12.20 -1.51
N GLU A 44 0.89 12.64 -2.30
CA GLU A 44 1.58 13.92 -2.10
C GLU A 44 0.58 15.10 -2.01
N ARG A 45 -0.43 15.12 -2.89
CA ARG A 45 -1.52 16.12 -2.83
C ARG A 45 -2.32 16.02 -1.53
N LEU A 46 -2.67 14.82 -1.07
CA LEU A 46 -3.41 14.64 0.18
C LEU A 46 -2.58 15.05 1.39
N VAL A 47 -1.27 14.76 1.39
CA VAL A 47 -0.34 15.19 2.44
C VAL A 47 -0.24 16.71 2.48
N ALA A 48 -0.08 17.36 1.32
CA ALA A 48 -0.04 18.82 1.23
C ALA A 48 -1.34 19.46 1.77
N LEU A 49 -2.50 18.90 1.41
CA LEU A 49 -3.80 19.36 1.90
C LEU A 49 -3.97 19.12 3.40
N TRP A 50 -3.52 17.99 3.91
CA TRP A 50 -3.55 17.67 5.33
C TRP A 50 -2.69 18.63 6.15
N ARG A 51 -1.44 18.86 5.74
CA ARG A 51 -0.52 19.80 6.39
C ARG A 51 -1.02 21.24 6.33
N ALA A 52 -1.71 21.62 5.26
CA ALA A 52 -2.35 22.93 5.15
C ALA A 52 -3.64 23.06 5.98
N GLY A 53 -4.09 21.99 6.66
CA GLY A 53 -5.39 21.95 7.35
C GLY A 53 -6.60 22.01 6.41
N LYS A 54 -6.39 21.94 5.09
CA LYS A 54 -7.39 22.12 4.03
C LYS A 54 -7.88 20.77 3.51
N LEU A 55 -8.16 19.82 4.40
CA LEU A 55 -8.69 18.53 3.98
C LEU A 55 -10.04 18.70 3.28
N PRO A 56 -10.19 18.23 2.03
CA PRO A 56 -11.46 18.33 1.34
C PRO A 56 -12.50 17.50 2.10
N LYS A 57 -13.54 18.16 2.61
CA LYS A 57 -14.72 17.48 3.15
C LYS A 57 -15.21 16.51 2.07
N ALA A 58 -15.32 15.22 2.41
CA ALA A 58 -15.63 14.16 1.46
C ALA A 58 -16.87 14.54 0.64
N ARG A 59 -16.67 14.99 -0.62
CA ARG A 59 -17.78 15.39 -1.48
C ARG A 59 -18.62 14.14 -1.75
N LEU A 60 -19.90 14.21 -1.37
CA LEU A 60 -20.95 13.31 -1.86
C LEU A 60 -20.78 13.15 -3.37
N ARG A 61 -20.80 11.90 -3.84
CA ARG A 61 -20.60 11.52 -5.25
C ARG A 61 -21.52 12.38 -6.11
N ARG A 62 -20.98 13.40 -6.77
CA ARG A 62 -21.67 14.07 -7.86
C ARG A 62 -21.71 13.04 -9.00
N ALA A 63 -22.91 12.63 -9.39
CA ALA A 63 -23.12 11.70 -10.51
C ALA A 63 -22.31 12.22 -11.71
N ALA A 64 -21.26 11.48 -12.07
CA ALA A 64 -20.40 11.86 -13.18
C ALA A 64 -21.23 11.71 -14.45
N ARG A 65 -21.47 12.82 -15.18
CA ARG A 65 -21.93 12.75 -16.58
C ARG A 65 -20.95 11.85 -17.32
N VAL A 66 -21.48 10.75 -17.87
CA VAL A 66 -20.72 9.79 -18.67
C VAL A 66 -20.26 10.50 -19.94
N ARG A 67 -19.04 11.04 -19.93
CA ARG A 67 -18.34 11.35 -21.17
C ARG A 67 -17.93 10.01 -21.76
N ALA A 68 -18.35 9.73 -22.99
CA ALA A 68 -17.95 8.55 -23.75
C ALA A 68 -16.42 8.57 -23.92
N ALA A 69 -15.72 7.91 -22.99
CA ALA A 69 -14.29 7.73 -23.06
C ALA A 69 -14.00 6.59 -24.04
N ARG A 70 -13.02 6.79 -24.92
CA ARG A 70 -12.51 5.73 -25.80
C ARG A 70 -12.27 4.46 -24.98
N VAL A 71 -12.92 3.37 -25.38
CA VAL A 71 -12.84 2.07 -24.70
C VAL A 71 -11.47 1.46 -25.02
N VAL A 72 -10.44 1.89 -24.29
CA VAL A 72 -9.18 1.16 -24.24
C VAL A 72 -9.45 -0.08 -23.38
N PRO A 73 -9.19 -1.30 -23.87
CA PRO A 73 -9.36 -2.51 -23.08
C PRO A 73 -8.56 -2.38 -21.77
N PRO A 74 -9.18 -2.59 -20.60
CA PRO A 74 -8.46 -2.46 -19.34
C PRO A 74 -7.39 -3.54 -19.24
N VAL A 75 -6.13 -3.13 -19.01
CA VAL A 75 -5.05 -4.07 -18.66
C VAL A 75 -5.48 -4.82 -17.41
N ARG A 76 -5.63 -6.14 -17.53
CA ARG A 76 -6.00 -7.01 -16.42
C ARG A 76 -4.76 -7.30 -15.58
N PHE A 77 -4.75 -6.82 -14.34
CA PHE A 77 -3.69 -7.13 -13.39
C PHE A 77 -3.94 -8.52 -12.78
N PRO A 78 -2.87 -9.28 -12.46
CA PRO A 78 -3.01 -10.49 -11.68
C PRO A 78 -3.74 -10.19 -10.36
N THR A 79 -4.67 -11.07 -10.00
CA THR A 79 -5.48 -10.96 -8.77
C THR A 79 -4.81 -11.61 -7.56
N ILE A 80 -3.75 -12.38 -7.79
CA ILE A 80 -2.99 -13.12 -6.77
C ILE A 80 -2.24 -12.11 -5.88
N PRO A 81 -2.38 -12.18 -4.54
CA PRO A 81 -1.62 -11.35 -3.62
C PRO A 81 -0.10 -11.53 -3.80
N GLY A 82 0.68 -10.47 -3.63
CA GLY A 82 2.14 -10.53 -3.70
C GLY A 82 2.71 -10.87 -5.08
N TRP A 83 1.90 -10.88 -6.14
CA TRP A 83 2.37 -11.29 -7.47
C TRP A 83 3.56 -10.47 -7.96
N LEU A 84 3.65 -9.18 -7.60
CA LEU A 84 4.75 -8.32 -8.03
C LEU A 84 6.05 -8.73 -7.34
N ARG A 85 5.98 -9.09 -6.05
CA ARG A 85 7.09 -9.66 -5.29
C ARG A 85 7.53 -11.00 -5.88
N HIS A 86 6.60 -11.86 -6.25
CA HIS A 86 6.92 -13.15 -6.89
C HIS A 86 7.61 -12.97 -8.25
N ARG A 87 7.29 -11.91 -8.99
CA ARG A 87 7.85 -11.66 -10.33
C ARG A 87 9.16 -10.89 -10.34
N LEU A 88 9.35 -9.96 -9.40
CA LEU A 88 10.51 -9.06 -9.38
C LEU A 88 11.49 -9.35 -8.23
N GLY A 89 11.18 -10.30 -7.34
CA GLY A 89 12.12 -10.83 -6.37
C GLY A 89 12.45 -9.90 -5.20
N HIS A 90 13.74 -9.89 -4.82
CA HIS A 90 14.21 -9.28 -3.57
C HIS A 90 14.07 -7.75 -3.54
N ASP A 91 14.30 -7.06 -4.66
CA ASP A 91 14.23 -5.59 -4.72
C ASP A 91 12.83 -5.06 -4.36
N VAL A 92 11.79 -5.75 -4.84
CA VAL A 92 10.39 -5.42 -4.49
C VAL A 92 10.07 -5.80 -3.05
N SER A 93 10.70 -6.85 -2.52
CA SER A 93 10.52 -7.24 -1.11
C SER A 93 11.08 -6.16 -0.17
N ALA A 94 12.25 -5.59 -0.47
CA ALA A 94 12.84 -4.50 0.30
C ALA A 94 11.92 -3.26 0.31
N CYS A 95 11.41 -2.85 -0.86
CA CYS A 95 10.46 -1.75 -0.95
C CYS A 95 9.16 -2.03 -0.17
N ALA A 96 8.68 -3.27 -0.19
CA ALA A 96 7.49 -3.68 0.54
C ALA A 96 7.70 -3.61 2.06
N SER A 97 8.82 -4.09 2.57
CA SER A 97 9.17 -4.00 4.00
C SER A 97 9.32 -2.56 4.46
N GLN A 98 10.00 -1.71 3.68
CA GLN A 98 10.12 -0.28 3.97
C GLN A 98 8.75 0.41 3.99
N LEU A 99 7.89 0.10 3.02
CA LEU A 99 6.52 0.63 2.98
C LEU A 99 5.72 0.19 4.21
N GLN A 100 5.82 -1.08 4.62
CA GLN A 100 5.14 -1.57 5.82
C GLN A 100 5.62 -0.85 7.08
N HIS A 101 6.94 -0.69 7.23
CA HIS A 101 7.52 0.04 8.34
C HIS A 101 7.03 1.50 8.38
N ALA A 102 7.08 2.19 7.25
CA ALA A 102 6.60 3.57 7.12
C ALA A 102 5.12 3.72 7.52
N LEU A 103 4.29 2.70 7.25
CA LEU A 103 2.86 2.72 7.60
C LEU A 103 2.60 2.48 9.09
N THR A 104 3.57 1.90 9.82
CA THR A 104 3.48 1.71 11.27
C THR A 104 3.97 2.91 12.08
N GLU A 105 4.66 3.87 11.45
CA GLU A 105 5.06 5.11 12.11
C GLU A 105 3.85 5.96 12.54
N ALA A 106 3.97 6.59 13.71
CA ALA A 106 2.88 7.37 14.30
C ALA A 106 2.39 8.52 13.39
N GLU A 107 3.28 9.22 12.69
CA GLU A 107 2.90 10.30 11.74
C GLU A 107 2.04 9.74 10.60
N CYS A 108 2.42 8.60 10.04
CA CYS A 108 1.67 7.94 8.97
C CYS A 108 0.33 7.38 9.46
N ALA A 109 0.30 6.76 10.65
CA ALA A 109 -0.94 6.30 11.26
C ALA A 109 -1.91 7.47 11.49
N ALA A 110 -1.44 8.60 12.04
CA ALA A 110 -2.23 9.81 12.25
C ALA A 110 -2.75 10.40 10.92
N PHE A 111 -1.92 10.44 9.88
CA PHE A 111 -2.34 10.86 8.55
C PHE A 111 -3.43 9.96 7.96
N LEU A 112 -3.27 8.63 8.06
CA LEU A 112 -4.26 7.67 7.56
C LEU A 112 -5.57 7.77 8.35
N ALA A 113 -5.51 8.10 9.65
CA ALA A 113 -6.67 8.36 10.50
C ALA A 113 -7.46 9.57 10.00
N ALA A 114 -6.75 10.66 9.75
CA ALA A 114 -7.32 11.91 9.25
C ALA A 114 -7.81 11.80 7.80
N VAL A 115 -7.18 10.95 6.99
CA VAL A 115 -7.45 10.80 5.56
C VAL A 115 -7.65 9.33 5.17
N PRO A 116 -8.83 8.73 5.46
CA PRO A 116 -9.11 7.34 5.09
C PRO A 116 -9.05 7.07 3.57
N GLN A 117 -9.18 8.12 2.77
CA GLN A 117 -9.00 8.04 1.31
C GLN A 117 -7.57 7.64 0.93
N ALA A 118 -6.56 8.11 1.66
CA ALA A 118 -5.17 7.72 1.45
C ALA A 118 -4.99 6.21 1.64
N GLY A 119 -5.63 5.66 2.67
CA GLY A 119 -5.63 4.22 2.89
C GLY A 119 -6.23 3.44 1.70
N ARG A 120 -7.39 3.87 1.20
CA ARG A 120 -8.01 3.23 0.01
C ARG A 120 -7.11 3.25 -1.23
N ILE A 121 -6.25 4.27 -1.37
CA ILE A 121 -5.28 4.39 -2.47
C ILE A 121 -4.12 3.41 -2.30
N LEU A 122 -3.65 3.19 -1.08
CA LEU A 122 -2.53 2.29 -0.76
C LEU A 122 -2.92 0.81 -0.77
N ARG A 123 -4.19 0.47 -0.52
CA ARG A 123 -4.65 -0.92 -0.41
C ARG A 123 -4.34 -1.80 -1.63
N PRO A 124 -4.56 -1.36 -2.88
CA PRO A 124 -4.20 -2.16 -4.05
C PRO A 124 -2.68 -2.36 -4.17
N LEU A 125 -1.88 -1.38 -3.76
CA LEU A 125 -0.42 -1.48 -3.79
C LEU A 125 0.07 -2.55 -2.81
N LEU A 126 -0.42 -2.52 -1.57
CA LEU A 126 -0.09 -3.54 -0.57
C LEU A 126 -0.46 -4.94 -1.05
N ARG A 127 -1.64 -5.11 -1.66
CA ARG A 127 -2.03 -6.42 -2.23
C ARG A 127 -1.09 -6.92 -3.33
N MET A 128 -0.49 -6.04 -4.12
CA MET A 128 0.45 -6.45 -5.17
C MET A 128 1.83 -6.83 -4.60
N LEU A 129 2.24 -6.18 -3.51
CA LEU A 129 3.58 -6.28 -2.94
C LEU A 129 3.71 -7.39 -1.90
N THR A 130 2.68 -7.61 -1.09
CA THR A 130 2.76 -8.50 0.06
C THR A 130 1.77 -9.64 -0.06
N PRO A 131 2.24 -10.90 -0.23
CA PRO A 131 1.36 -12.06 -0.20
C PRO A 131 0.79 -12.25 1.22
N ASP A 132 1.62 -11.99 2.23
CA ASP A 132 1.29 -12.11 3.66
C ASP A 132 0.87 -10.76 4.25
N ALA A 133 0.35 -9.82 3.44
CA ALA A 133 -0.04 -8.51 3.91
C ALA A 133 -0.94 -8.66 5.15
N VAL A 134 -0.37 -8.38 6.33
CA VAL A 134 -1.01 -8.65 7.60
C VAL A 134 -2.41 -8.04 7.54
N PRO A 135 -3.47 -8.81 7.85
CA PRO A 135 -4.82 -8.27 7.90
C PRO A 135 -4.84 -6.97 8.69
N GLU A 136 -4.02 -6.86 9.74
CA GLU A 136 -3.77 -5.65 10.52
C GLU A 136 -3.26 -4.47 9.69
N LEU A 137 -2.24 -4.59 8.84
CA LEU A 137 -1.80 -3.50 7.95
C LEU A 137 -2.90 -3.07 6.98
N ILE A 138 -3.70 -4.01 6.47
CA ILE A 138 -4.87 -3.69 5.63
C ILE A 138 -6.02 -3.09 6.46
N ARG A 139 -6.11 -3.42 7.75
CA ARG A 139 -7.09 -2.90 8.73
C ARG A 139 -6.69 -1.53 9.28
N LEU A 140 -5.41 -1.22 9.47
CA LEU A 140 -4.85 0.10 9.77
C LEU A 140 -5.17 1.11 8.65
N VAL A 141 -5.39 0.60 7.45
CA VAL A 141 -5.81 1.35 6.28
C VAL A 141 -7.35 1.47 6.20
N ARG A 142 -8.09 0.78 7.10
CA ARG A 142 -9.55 0.83 7.24
C ARG A 142 -9.93 1.85 8.33
N PRO A 143 -10.90 2.75 8.07
CA PRO A 143 -11.22 3.87 8.97
C PRO A 143 -11.66 3.49 10.39
N ALA A 144 -12.10 2.25 10.63
CA ALA A 144 -12.60 1.82 11.94
C ALA A 144 -11.48 1.54 12.97
N VAL A 145 -10.31 1.06 12.54
CA VAL A 145 -9.25 0.60 13.44
C VAL A 145 -8.25 1.72 13.78
N ILE A 146 -8.18 2.77 12.96
CA ILE A 146 -7.22 3.88 13.18
C ILE A 146 -7.53 4.69 14.43
N ARG A 147 -8.79 4.69 14.88
CA ARG A 147 -9.18 5.27 16.17
C ARG A 147 -8.53 4.55 17.36
N VAL A 148 -8.22 3.25 17.24
CA VAL A 148 -7.64 2.46 18.33
C VAL A 148 -6.15 2.73 18.47
N VAL A 149 -5.42 2.84 17.35
CA VAL A 149 -3.97 3.12 17.36
C VAL A 149 -3.68 4.59 17.72
N ALA A 150 -4.50 5.54 17.24
CA ALA A 150 -4.36 6.95 17.62
C ALA A 150 -4.73 7.22 19.09
N ALA A 151 -5.48 6.32 19.74
CA ALA A 151 -5.82 6.39 21.15
C ALA A 151 -4.74 5.81 22.09
N GLY A 152 -3.57 5.44 21.56
CA GLY A 152 -2.44 4.97 22.38
C GLY A 152 -2.58 3.54 22.91
N LEU A 153 -3.59 2.77 22.48
CA LEU A 153 -3.60 1.33 22.73
C LEU A 153 -2.74 0.64 21.66
N ILE A 154 -1.44 0.59 21.92
CA ILE A 154 -0.59 -0.48 21.37
C ILE A 154 -1.19 -1.79 21.93
N PRO A 155 -1.64 -2.75 21.11
CA PRO A 155 -1.84 -4.10 21.61
C PRO A 155 -0.45 -4.65 21.89
N THR A 156 0.04 -4.43 23.12
CA THR A 156 1.07 -5.26 23.75
C THR A 156 0.46 -6.65 23.92
N GLY A 157 0.54 -7.43 22.86
CA GLY A 157 0.06 -8.81 22.80
C GLY A 157 1.02 -9.66 21.99
N VAL A 158 2.34 -9.46 22.18
CA VAL A 158 3.36 -10.46 21.84
C VAL A 158 4.10 -10.75 23.14
N GLY A 159 3.50 -11.65 23.91
CA GLY A 159 3.97 -12.00 25.24
C GLY A 159 3.29 -13.27 25.72
N ALA A 160 3.98 -14.38 25.46
CA ALA A 160 4.09 -15.54 26.32
C ALA A 160 3.28 -16.82 26.01
N VAL A 161 4.07 -17.90 26.03
CA VAL A 161 3.77 -19.29 26.41
C VAL A 161 3.30 -20.24 25.30
N MET A 162 4.26 -20.95 24.71
CA MET A 162 4.08 -22.37 24.37
C MET A 162 4.73 -23.19 25.51
N PRO A 163 3.96 -23.98 26.27
CA PRO A 163 4.51 -24.96 27.19
C PRO A 163 4.67 -26.32 26.48
N GLY A 164 5.75 -27.04 26.80
CA GLY A 164 5.80 -28.51 26.74
C GLY A 164 5.78 -29.17 25.36
N CYS A 165 6.95 -29.56 24.86
CA CYS A 165 7.10 -30.79 24.08
C CYS A 165 8.09 -31.69 24.81
N GLU A 166 7.54 -32.40 25.79
CA GLU A 166 8.15 -33.57 26.41
C GLU A 166 7.94 -34.77 25.46
N ASN A 167 8.97 -35.60 25.35
CA ASN A 167 8.98 -37.00 24.91
C ASN A 167 8.92 -37.31 23.40
N PHE A 168 10.06 -37.80 22.88
CA PHE A 168 10.08 -38.98 22.03
C PHE A 168 11.38 -39.77 22.29
N GLU A 169 11.21 -40.98 22.80
CA GLU A 169 12.23 -42.02 22.97
C GLU A 169 12.63 -42.63 21.61
N GLY A 170 13.85 -43.16 21.55
CA GLY A 170 14.41 -43.94 20.45
C GLY A 170 15.91 -44.11 20.59
#